data_AF-A0A956BQQ7-F1
#
_entry.id   AF-A0A956BQQ7-F1
#
_cell.length_a   1.000
_cell.length_b   1.000
_cell.length_c   1.000
_cell.angle_alpha   90.00
_cell.angle_beta   90.00
_cell.angle_gamma   90.00
#
_symmetry.space_group_name_H-M   'P 1'
#
loop_
_entity.id
_entity.type
_entity.pdbx_description
1 polymer ?
#
loop_
_entity_poly.entity_id
_entity_poly.type
_entity_poly.pdbx_seq_one_letter_code
_entity_poly.pdbx_strand_id
1 'polypeptide(L)'
;RYQYKGTYGYGNDLDGVPETDDVTVVDLKFEQVSDDVWLYTSYYLSDYLYVSAGLDYSRYSFRDTGNGAKFAPYLDSVGIGAYVEWSPHGSSYAGDDWINPRGGRRVIFDYQHRISNLLDPEIAGTVYDYGQRFDRYHFNRFALQWTEYIPLFSRHTLQLDFEGGFIDRNVIGWD
;
A
#
# COMPACT_ATOMS: atom_id res chain seq x y z
N ARG A 1 6.48 2.62 35.40
CA ARG A 1 5.83 1.29 35.20
C ARG A 1 4.33 1.40 35.36
N TYR A 2 3.68 1.94 34.34
CA TYR A 2 2.24 1.77 34.15
C TYR A 2 2.03 0.73 33.05
N GLN A 3 1.17 -0.25 33.30
CA GLN A 3 0.65 -1.13 32.27
C GLN A 3 -0.72 -0.60 31.89
N TYR A 4 -0.83 0.00 30.72
CA TYR A 4 -2.13 0.30 30.14
C TYR A 4 -2.59 -0.94 29.36
N LYS A 5 -3.77 -1.45 29.67
CA LYS A 5 -4.44 -2.44 28.83
C LYS A 5 -5.50 -1.69 28.04
N GLY A 6 -5.17 -1.35 26.80
CA GLY A 6 -6.14 -0.91 25.82
C GLY A 6 -6.93 -2.11 25.31
N THR A 7 -8.01 -1.81 24.61
CA THR A 7 -8.79 -2.77 23.85
C THR A 7 -7.90 -3.47 22.82
N TYR A 8 -7.09 -2.71 22.08
CA TYR A 8 -6.29 -3.23 20.96
C TYR A 8 -4.90 -3.74 21.34
N GLY A 9 -4.45 -3.54 22.59
CA GLY A 9 -3.10 -3.94 22.99
C GLY A 9 -2.74 -3.60 24.43
N TYR A 10 -1.49 -3.87 24.80
CA TYR A 10 -0.92 -3.39 26.05
C TYR A 10 0.15 -2.35 25.78
N GLY A 11 0.11 -1.26 26.54
CA GLY A 11 1.14 -0.24 26.63
C GLY A 11 2.09 -0.54 27.78
N ASN A 12 3.38 -0.72 27.49
CA ASN A 12 4.41 -0.91 28.52
C ASN A 12 5.44 0.24 28.47
N ASP A 13 5.49 1.03 29.53
CA ASP A 13 6.56 2.00 29.80
C ASP A 13 7.80 1.21 30.27
N LEU A 14 8.78 1.11 29.37
CA LEU A 14 10.01 0.32 29.55
C LEU A 14 11.14 1.09 30.24
N ASP A 15 11.09 2.42 30.29
CA ASP A 15 12.20 3.25 30.77
C ASP A 15 11.96 3.86 32.17
N GLY A 16 10.72 3.90 32.65
CA GLY A 16 10.36 4.36 33.98
C GLY A 16 10.56 5.87 34.20
N VAL A 17 10.65 6.66 33.13
CA VAL A 17 10.80 8.12 33.22
C VAL A 17 9.39 8.75 33.19
N PRO A 18 8.97 9.49 34.24
CA PRO A 18 7.60 10.01 34.34
C PRO A 18 7.26 11.16 33.38
N GLU A 19 8.19 11.59 32.51
CA GLU A 19 8.04 12.77 31.65
C GLU A 19 7.98 12.45 30.14
N THR A 20 8.12 11.19 29.73
CA THR A 20 7.94 10.79 28.33
C THR A 20 6.77 9.81 28.22
N ASP A 21 5.78 10.14 27.39
CA ASP A 21 4.65 9.26 27.05
C ASP A 21 5.10 8.11 26.12
N ASP A 22 6.21 7.44 26.46
CA ASP A 22 6.81 6.37 25.66
C ASP A 22 6.12 5.04 26.00
N VAL A 23 4.98 4.83 25.35
CA VAL A 23 4.17 3.62 25.50
C VAL A 23 4.55 2.63 24.41
N THR A 24 5.05 1.43 24.70
CA THR A 24 5.14 0.36 23.68
C THR A 24 3.79 -0.35 23.55
N VAL A 25 3.06 -0.16 22.46
CA VAL A 25 1.76 -0.82 22.16
C VAL A 25 1.99 -2.11 21.39
N VAL A 26 1.64 -3.25 22.00
CA VAL A 26 1.60 -4.54 21.30
C VAL A 26 0.17 -4.82 20.86
N ASP A 27 -0.07 -4.73 19.55
CA ASP A 27 -1.39 -4.80 18.93
C ASP A 27 -1.73 -6.25 18.54
N LEU A 28 -2.75 -6.84 19.16
CA LEU A 28 -3.17 -8.23 18.89
C LEU A 28 -4.33 -8.23 17.88
N LYS A 29 -4.01 -8.16 16.59
CA LYS A 29 -4.98 -8.18 15.48
C LYS A 29 -5.15 -9.61 14.96
N PHE A 30 -6.26 -10.26 15.30
CA PHE A 30 -6.50 -11.66 14.91
C PHE A 30 -7.22 -11.81 13.57
N GLU A 31 -8.16 -10.93 13.24
CA GLU A 31 -8.89 -10.96 11.98
C GLU A 31 -9.11 -9.56 11.41
N GLN A 32 -8.80 -9.40 10.12
CA GLN A 32 -8.91 -8.15 9.37
C GLN A 32 -9.91 -8.31 8.21
N VAL A 33 -10.77 -7.30 8.02
CA VAL A 33 -11.62 -7.14 6.84
C VAL A 33 -11.33 -5.79 6.19
N SER A 34 -11.44 -5.75 4.87
CA SER A 34 -11.32 -4.54 4.05
C SER A 34 -12.59 -4.37 3.22
N ASP A 35 -13.16 -3.15 3.24
CA ASP A 35 -14.19 -2.71 2.31
C ASP A 35 -13.56 -1.72 1.32
N ASP A 36 -13.56 -2.05 0.03
CA ASP A 36 -12.86 -1.29 -0.99
C ASP A 36 -13.80 -0.81 -2.10
N VAL A 37 -13.68 0.46 -2.49
CA VAL A 37 -14.40 1.07 -3.61
C VAL A 37 -13.39 1.82 -4.47
N TRP A 38 -13.45 1.61 -5.78
CA TRP A 38 -12.58 2.31 -6.72
C TRP A 38 -13.36 2.82 -7.94
N LEU A 39 -12.94 3.96 -8.45
CA LEU A 39 -13.44 4.55 -9.68
C LEU A 39 -12.26 5.02 -10.50
N TYR A 40 -12.06 4.44 -11.68
CA TYR A 40 -11.00 4.83 -12.59
C TYR A 40 -11.55 5.18 -13.96
N THR A 41 -10.90 6.13 -14.62
CA THR A 41 -11.04 6.38 -16.05
C THR A 41 -9.73 6.00 -16.71
N SER A 42 -9.82 5.30 -17.83
CA SER A 42 -8.66 4.88 -18.59
C SER A 42 -8.79 5.22 -20.06
N TYR A 43 -7.64 5.42 -20.69
CA TYR A 43 -7.57 5.82 -22.08
C TYR A 43 -6.28 5.30 -22.73
N TYR A 44 -6.41 4.82 -23.96
CA TYR A 44 -5.27 4.49 -24.82
C TYR A 44 -4.88 5.74 -25.61
N LEU A 45 -3.77 6.39 -25.23
CA LEU A 45 -3.24 7.54 -25.95
C LEU A 45 -2.59 7.14 -27.28
N SER A 46 -2.15 5.89 -27.39
CA SER A 46 -1.66 5.25 -28.61
C SER A 46 -1.76 3.72 -28.47
N ASP A 47 -1.35 2.98 -29.51
CA ASP A 47 -1.26 1.52 -29.50
C ASP A 47 -0.28 0.95 -28.46
N TYR A 48 0.51 1.80 -27.81
CA TYR A 48 1.58 1.42 -26.89
C TYR A 48 1.56 2.19 -25.57
N LEU A 49 0.63 3.12 -25.39
CA LEU A 49 0.55 3.96 -24.20
C LEU A 49 -0.87 3.95 -23.65
N TYR A 50 -1.03 3.28 -22.51
CA TYR A 50 -2.24 3.27 -21.72
C TYR A 50 -2.04 4.16 -20.50
N VAL A 51 -3.02 5.01 -20.22
CA VAL A 51 -3.03 5.85 -19.04
C VAL A 51 -4.36 5.67 -18.30
N SER A 52 -4.31 5.76 -16.98
CA SER A 52 -5.48 5.74 -16.13
C SER A 52 -5.30 6.70 -14.97
N ALA A 53 -6.40 7.27 -14.52
CA ALA A 53 -6.46 8.04 -13.30
C ALA A 53 -7.71 7.62 -12.53
N GLY A 54 -7.63 7.59 -11.21
CA GLY A 54 -8.72 7.08 -10.40
C GLY A 54 -8.75 7.63 -9.00
N LEU A 55 -9.88 7.37 -8.35
CA LEU A 55 -10.10 7.57 -6.94
C LEU A 55 -10.35 6.20 -6.30
N ASP A 56 -9.90 6.03 -5.07
CA ASP A 56 -10.15 4.84 -4.29
C ASP A 56 -10.54 5.20 -2.86
N TYR A 57 -11.30 4.32 -2.23
CA TYR A 57 -11.64 4.35 -0.82
C TYR A 57 -11.44 2.94 -0.27
N SER A 58 -10.77 2.83 0.87
CA SER A 58 -10.64 1.57 1.61
C SER A 58 -10.96 1.78 3.08
N ARG A 59 -11.72 0.88 3.69
CA ARG A 59 -11.93 0.83 5.13
C ARG A 59 -11.43 -0.50 5.68
N TYR A 60 -10.51 -0.43 6.63
CA TYR A 60 -10.02 -1.58 7.38
C TYR A 60 -10.73 -1.68 8.72
N SER A 61 -11.20 -2.88 9.05
CA SER A 61 -11.81 -3.22 10.33
C SER A 61 -11.18 -4.47 10.91
N PHE A 62 -11.08 -4.54 12.23
CA PHE A 62 -10.52 -5.69 12.94
C PHE A 62 -11.52 -6.30 13.92
N ARG A 63 -11.39 -7.60 14.19
CA ARG A 63 -12.16 -8.33 15.20
C ARG A 63 -11.22 -9.00 16.20
N ASP A 64 -11.75 -9.25 17.39
CA ASP A 64 -11.08 -9.94 18.52
C ASP A 64 -9.91 -9.15 19.11
N THR A 65 -9.96 -7.82 18.93
CA THR A 65 -9.06 -6.85 19.53
C THR A 65 -9.58 -6.44 20.92
N GLY A 66 -9.89 -7.39 21.82
CA GLY A 66 -10.40 -7.08 23.16
C GLY A 66 -11.87 -6.60 23.28
N ASN A 67 -12.50 -6.17 22.18
CA ASN A 67 -13.90 -5.71 22.11
C ASN A 67 -14.94 -6.81 21.79
N GLY A 68 -14.51 -8.07 21.76
CA GLY A 68 -15.37 -9.22 21.45
C GLY A 68 -15.49 -9.52 19.95
N ALA A 69 -16.48 -10.33 19.58
CA ALA A 69 -16.59 -10.95 18.26
C ALA A 69 -17.16 -10.04 17.14
N LYS A 70 -17.13 -8.71 17.30
CA LYS A 70 -17.61 -7.77 16.28
C LYS A 70 -16.44 -7.06 15.62
N PHE A 71 -16.59 -6.78 14.33
CA PHE A 71 -15.63 -5.93 13.60
C PHE A 71 -15.76 -4.48 14.07
N ALA A 72 -14.64 -3.88 14.44
CA ALA A 72 -14.50 -2.48 14.78
C ALA A 72 -13.69 -1.77 13.68
N PRO A 73 -14.16 -0.60 13.16
CA PRO A 73 -13.39 0.19 12.20
C PRO A 73 -12.07 0.67 12.82
N TYR A 74 -10.98 0.59 12.04
CA TYR A 74 -9.64 0.97 12.48
C TYR A 74 -9.03 2.07 11.63
N LEU A 75 -9.13 1.95 10.30
CA LEU A 75 -8.55 2.90 9.37
C LEU A 75 -9.50 3.10 8.19
N ASP A 76 -9.71 4.33 7.77
CA ASP A 76 -10.21 4.61 6.44
C ASP A 76 -9.19 5.40 5.63
N SER A 77 -9.12 5.12 4.33
CA SER A 77 -8.22 5.80 3.42
C SER A 77 -8.97 6.20 2.17
N VAL A 78 -8.72 7.41 1.69
CA VAL A 78 -9.15 7.88 0.36
C VAL A 78 -7.91 8.21 -0.46
N GLY A 79 -7.91 7.79 -1.71
CA GLY A 79 -6.79 7.94 -2.62
C GLY A 79 -7.16 8.60 -3.93
N ILE A 80 -6.16 9.25 -4.54
CA ILE A 80 -6.12 9.57 -5.96
C ILE A 80 -4.89 8.90 -6.56
N GLY A 81 -5.09 8.25 -7.70
CA GLY A 81 -4.04 7.51 -8.38
C GLY A 81 -3.87 7.91 -9.83
N ALA A 82 -2.66 7.73 -10.33
CA ALA A 82 -2.31 7.80 -11.74
C ALA A 82 -1.54 6.55 -12.12
N TYR A 83 -1.91 5.95 -13.23
CA TYR A 83 -1.31 4.75 -13.76
C TYR A 83 -0.91 4.99 -15.21
N VAL A 84 0.31 4.60 -15.56
CA VAL A 84 0.84 4.66 -16.91
C VAL A 84 1.43 3.31 -17.25
N GLU A 85 0.94 2.70 -18.32
CA GLU A 85 1.58 1.55 -18.93
C GLU A 85 2.09 1.94 -20.32
N TRP A 86 3.38 1.78 -20.51
CA TRP A 86 4.04 1.92 -21.80
C TRP A 86 4.59 0.58 -22.26
N SER A 87 4.06 0.06 -23.36
CA SER A 87 4.52 -1.17 -24.00
C SER A 87 4.72 -0.93 -25.49
N PRO A 88 5.90 -0.40 -25.90
CA PRO A 88 6.22 -0.20 -27.31
C PRO A 88 6.35 -1.57 -28.02
N HIS A 89 6.01 -1.59 -29.31
CA HIS A 89 5.92 -2.78 -30.16
C HIS A 89 7.04 -3.82 -29.93
N GLY A 90 6.58 -5.08 -29.74
CA GLY A 90 7.33 -6.29 -29.41
C GLY A 90 6.42 -7.37 -28.80
N SER A 91 5.28 -6.94 -28.23
CA SER A 91 4.20 -7.79 -27.71
C SER A 91 3.02 -8.02 -28.69
N SER A 92 3.08 -7.57 -29.95
CA SER A 92 1.91 -7.58 -30.85
C SER A 92 2.15 -7.76 -32.35
N TYR A 93 3.31 -8.27 -32.81
CA TYR A 93 3.55 -8.50 -34.26
C TYR A 93 4.00 -9.91 -34.64
N ALA A 94 3.74 -10.92 -33.80
CA ALA A 94 3.87 -12.31 -34.19
C ALA A 94 2.76 -13.23 -33.64
N GLY A 95 1.50 -12.77 -33.56
CA GLY A 95 0.30 -13.63 -33.47
C GLY A 95 0.16 -14.57 -32.24
N ASP A 96 1.18 -14.67 -31.38
CA ASP A 96 1.31 -15.63 -30.25
C ASP A 96 1.89 -14.96 -28.97
N ASP A 97 2.04 -13.63 -28.99
CA ASP A 97 2.88 -12.84 -28.07
C ASP A 97 2.32 -12.67 -26.64
N TRP A 98 1.08 -13.06 -26.36
CA TRP A 98 0.52 -13.05 -24.99
C TRP A 98 1.04 -14.22 -24.13
N ILE A 99 1.45 -15.33 -24.77
CA ILE A 99 1.99 -16.53 -24.08
C ILE A 99 3.51 -16.56 -24.11
N ASN A 100 4.14 -16.15 -25.22
CA ASN A 100 5.59 -16.24 -25.37
C ASN A 100 6.19 -15.05 -26.14
N PRO A 101 6.27 -13.87 -25.51
CA PRO A 101 6.82 -12.67 -26.13
C PRO A 101 8.28 -12.89 -26.55
N ARG A 102 8.60 -12.58 -27.81
CA ARG A 102 9.93 -12.81 -28.37
C ARG A 102 10.89 -11.64 -28.17
N GLY A 103 10.35 -10.44 -27.99
CA GLY A 103 11.13 -9.23 -27.75
C GLY A 103 10.21 -8.09 -27.33
N GLY A 104 10.80 -7.01 -26.80
CA GLY A 104 10.05 -5.80 -26.46
C GLY A 104 10.15 -5.42 -25.00
N ARG A 105 9.34 -4.46 -24.61
CA ARG A 105 9.40 -3.81 -23.31
C ARG A 105 8.00 -3.57 -22.77
N ARG A 106 7.87 -3.65 -21.44
CA ARG A 106 6.72 -3.16 -20.70
C ARG A 106 7.22 -2.37 -19.50
N VAL A 107 6.77 -1.12 -19.40
CA VAL A 107 7.04 -0.26 -18.24
C VAL A 107 5.70 0.16 -17.68
N ILE A 108 5.50 -0.13 -16.39
CA ILE A 108 4.31 0.26 -15.64
C ILE A 108 4.76 1.17 -14.54
N PHE A 109 4.13 2.34 -14.47
CA PHE A 109 4.27 3.28 -13.37
C PHE A 109 2.90 3.46 -12.71
N ASP A 110 2.85 3.24 -11.41
CA ASP A 110 1.66 3.44 -10.58
C ASP A 110 2.02 4.42 -9.45
N TYR A 111 1.27 5.50 -9.39
CA TYR A 111 1.37 6.51 -8.36
C TYR A 111 0.04 6.62 -7.63
N GLN A 112 0.10 6.68 -6.30
CA GLN A 112 -1.05 6.96 -5.46
C GLN A 112 -0.69 7.98 -4.39
N HIS A 113 -1.52 9.02 -4.27
CA HIS A 113 -1.56 9.85 -3.08
C HIS A 113 -2.76 9.43 -2.24
N ARG A 114 -2.54 9.05 -0.99
CA ARG A 114 -3.62 8.65 -0.09
C ARG A 114 -3.60 9.45 1.19
N ILE A 115 -4.82 9.67 1.69
CA ILE A 115 -5.10 10.26 2.97
C ILE A 115 -5.73 9.16 3.80
N SER A 116 -5.05 8.73 4.84
CA SER A 116 -5.58 7.78 5.82
C SER A 116 -5.99 8.50 7.09
N ASN A 117 -7.06 8.04 7.70
CA ASN A 117 -7.57 8.53 8.95
C ASN A 117 -7.82 7.35 9.90
N LEU A 118 -7.26 7.47 11.10
CA LEU A 118 -7.36 6.44 12.13
C LEU A 118 -8.69 6.60 12.86
N LEU A 119 -9.50 5.56 12.86
CA LEU A 119 -10.85 5.56 13.43
C LEU A 119 -10.91 4.98 14.83
N ASP A 120 -9.82 4.36 15.28
CA ASP A 120 -9.71 3.76 16.60
C ASP A 120 -9.57 4.85 17.69
N PRO A 121 -10.57 5.02 18.58
CA PRO A 121 -10.58 6.09 19.56
C PRO A 121 -9.50 5.97 20.66
N GLU A 122 -8.85 4.81 20.81
CA GLU A 122 -7.84 4.60 21.84
C GLU A 122 -6.44 5.07 21.41
N ILE A 123 -6.16 4.98 20.11
CA ILE A 123 -4.86 5.35 19.53
C ILE A 123 -4.94 6.62 18.68
N ALA A 124 -6.13 7.03 18.24
CA ALA A 124 -6.33 8.25 17.49
C ALA A 124 -5.98 9.49 18.34
N GLY A 125 -5.07 10.31 17.81
CA GLY A 125 -4.59 11.52 18.45
C GLY A 125 -3.49 11.30 19.50
N THR A 126 -3.11 10.06 19.78
CA THR A 126 -2.03 9.71 20.70
C THR A 126 -0.68 10.12 20.08
N VAL A 127 0.19 10.70 20.89
CA VAL A 127 1.56 11.05 20.51
C VAL A 127 2.43 9.85 20.86
N TYR A 128 3.11 9.31 19.86
CA TYR A 128 4.12 8.28 20.04
C TYR A 128 5.51 8.90 19.89
N ASP A 129 6.52 8.21 20.43
CA ASP A 129 7.94 8.58 20.48
C ASP A 129 8.38 9.54 19.35
N TYR A 130 9.15 10.57 19.72
CA TYR A 130 9.55 11.71 18.88
C TYR A 130 8.42 12.67 18.45
N GLY A 131 7.30 12.71 19.18
CA GLY A 131 6.25 13.72 18.98
C GLY A 131 5.35 13.44 17.77
N GLN A 132 5.35 12.22 17.24
CA GLN A 132 4.53 11.86 16.10
C GLN A 132 3.11 11.51 16.55
N ARG A 133 2.13 12.28 16.07
CA ARG A 133 0.72 12.04 16.38
C ARG A 133 0.13 10.98 15.45
N PHE A 134 -0.44 9.92 16.02
CA PHE A 134 -1.23 8.91 15.31
C PHE A 134 -2.62 9.47 15.01
N ASP A 135 -2.71 10.29 13.97
CA ASP A 135 -3.96 10.89 13.51
C ASP A 135 -4.04 10.76 11.97
N ARG A 136 -4.85 11.57 11.30
CA ARG A 136 -4.87 11.70 9.85
C ARG A 136 -3.47 11.90 9.28
N TYR A 137 -3.06 11.01 8.38
CA TYR A 137 -1.78 11.08 7.70
C TYR A 137 -1.94 10.97 6.19
N HIS A 138 -1.02 11.62 5.51
CA HIS A 138 -0.92 11.64 4.06
C HIS A 138 0.34 10.86 3.67
N PHE A 139 0.25 10.08 2.61
CA PHE A 139 1.40 9.41 2.04
C PHE A 139 1.29 9.30 0.53
N ASN A 140 2.45 9.20 -0.11
CA ASN A 140 2.62 8.91 -1.51
C ASN A 140 3.20 7.51 -1.65
N ARG A 141 2.61 6.73 -2.55
CA ARG A 141 3.12 5.43 -2.98
C ARG A 141 3.49 5.53 -4.45
N PHE A 142 4.68 5.03 -4.76
CA PHE A 142 5.18 4.88 -6.12
C PHE A 142 5.50 3.41 -6.33
N ALA A 143 5.11 2.86 -7.46
CA ALA A 143 5.53 1.56 -7.93
C ALA A 143 5.95 1.66 -9.39
N LEU A 144 7.07 1.01 -9.71
CA LEU A 144 7.61 0.89 -11.05
C LEU A 144 7.85 -0.59 -11.33
N GLN A 145 7.29 -1.08 -12.42
CA GLN A 145 7.61 -2.38 -12.98
C GLN A 145 8.20 -2.18 -14.37
N TRP A 146 9.33 -2.83 -14.64
CA TRP A 146 9.96 -2.84 -15.95
C TRP A 146 10.29 -4.28 -16.32
N THR A 147 9.64 -4.75 -17.37
CA THR A 147 9.95 -6.02 -18.02
C THR A 147 10.59 -5.76 -19.38
N GLU A 148 11.71 -6.43 -19.64
CA GLU A 148 12.40 -6.44 -20.94
C GLU A 148 12.47 -7.87 -21.48
N TYR A 149 12.09 -8.04 -22.74
CA TYR A 149 12.28 -9.26 -23.50
C TYR A 149 13.37 -9.02 -24.55
N ILE A 150 14.48 -9.73 -24.40
CA ILE A 150 15.62 -9.63 -25.31
C ILE A 150 15.67 -10.90 -26.15
N PRO A 151 15.42 -10.83 -27.48
CA PRO A 151 15.58 -11.98 -28.34
C PRO A 151 17.04 -12.39 -28.36
N LEU A 152 17.30 -13.68 -28.12
CA LEU A 152 18.64 -14.26 -28.26
C LEU A 152 18.77 -14.89 -29.64
N PHE A 153 18.87 -16.21 -29.71
CA PHE A 153 19.03 -16.99 -30.94
C PHE A 153 17.79 -17.85 -31.19
N SER A 154 17.42 -18.04 -32.47
CA SER A 154 16.36 -18.94 -32.93
C SER A 154 14.99 -18.72 -32.24
N ARG A 155 14.73 -19.39 -31.11
CA ARG A 155 13.47 -19.40 -30.35
C ARG A 155 13.68 -19.15 -28.86
N HIS A 156 14.81 -18.55 -28.48
CA HIS A 156 15.14 -18.22 -27.10
C HIS A 156 15.02 -16.72 -26.84
N THR A 157 14.46 -16.38 -25.68
CA THR A 157 14.31 -15.00 -25.21
C THR A 157 14.78 -14.93 -23.76
N LEU A 158 15.58 -13.91 -23.45
CA LEU A 158 15.92 -13.56 -22.07
C LEU A 158 14.89 -12.54 -21.58
N GLN A 159 14.23 -12.85 -20.47
CA GLN A 159 13.35 -11.93 -19.77
C GLN A 159 14.08 -11.33 -18.57
N LEU A 160 14.03 -10.00 -18.46
CA LEU A 160 14.52 -9.27 -17.29
C LEU A 160 13.33 -8.56 -16.66
N ASP A 161 13.08 -8.82 -15.38
CA ASP A 161 12.01 -8.18 -14.61
C ASP A 161 12.61 -7.39 -13.46
N PHE A 162 12.21 -6.13 -13.38
CA PHE A 162 12.54 -5.23 -12.29
C PHE A 162 11.25 -4.70 -11.68
N GLU A 163 11.11 -4.85 -10.37
CA GLU A 163 10.05 -4.22 -9.60
C GLU A 163 10.66 -3.42 -8.47
N GLY A 164 10.17 -2.21 -8.28
CA GLY A 164 10.57 -1.35 -7.19
C GLY A 164 9.41 -0.47 -6.76
N GLY A 165 9.39 -0.11 -5.49
CA GLY A 165 8.39 0.79 -4.95
C GLY A 165 8.92 1.59 -3.78
N PHE A 166 8.27 2.72 -3.53
CA PHE A 166 8.59 3.62 -2.44
C PHE A 166 7.31 4.15 -1.82
N ILE A 167 7.28 4.20 -0.49
CA ILE A 167 6.23 4.83 0.30
C ILE A 167 6.93 5.85 1.19
N ASP A 168 6.56 7.12 1.06
CA ASP A 168 7.23 8.21 1.78
C ASP A 168 6.98 8.22 3.29
N ARG A 169 5.85 7.63 3.72
CA ARG A 169 5.50 7.51 5.13
C ARG A 169 4.88 6.15 5.42
N ASN A 170 5.64 5.27 6.08
CA ASN A 170 5.13 4.02 6.62
C ASN A 170 4.60 4.25 8.04
N VAL A 171 3.32 4.61 8.19
CA VAL A 171 2.69 4.88 9.50
C VAL A 171 2.08 3.61 10.11
N ILE A 172 2.11 2.48 9.38
CA ILE A 172 1.82 1.18 9.97
C ILE A 172 3.15 0.64 10.48
N GLY A 173 3.60 1.19 11.61
CA GLY A 173 4.71 0.62 12.37
C GLY A 173 4.33 -0.80 12.76
N TRP A 174 4.86 -1.77 12.02
CA TRP A 174 5.05 -3.12 12.52
C TRP A 174 6.49 -3.16 13.02
N ASP A 175 6.67 -3.01 14.32
CA ASP A 175 7.80 -3.55 15.08
C ASP A 175 7.34 -3.78 16.52
#